data_AF-A0A660RPR4-F1
#
_entry.id   AF-A0A660RPR4-F1
#
_cell.length_a   1.000
_cell.length_b   1.000
_cell.length_c   1.000
_cell.angle_alpha   90.00
_cell.angle_beta   90.00
_cell.angle_gamma   90.00
#
_symmetry.space_group_name_H-M   'P 1'
#
loop_
_entity.id
_entity.type
_entity.pdbx_description
1 polymer ?
#
loop_
_entity_poly.entity_id
_entity_poly.type
_entity_poly.pdbx_seq_one_letter_code
_entity_poly.pdbx_strand_id
1 'polypeptide(L)'
;MLHVLHKGIEFYTVPKNLRLDPQTKTGSFLLSPMDLKKIATMRRLFLMSYKDSKAYMEREIVLNSISVRTGVAFFNYHEPISWPFPKDFAKDIIEGISKYYHLHHLVNSLNILLENTKGENPSFGLFEKWLESLLVPVPDEAAENVKYLLSKFSFIYTTKIFGSAFRGDIDEITKRSHEIAFKLYEIIEK
;
A
#
# COMPACT_ATOMS: atom_id res chain seq x y z
N MET A 1 -6.23 -0.14 -16.91
CA MET A 1 -5.45 -0.53 -15.72
C MET A 1 -4.00 -0.65 -16.15
N LEU A 2 -3.09 0.12 -15.52
CA LEU A 2 -1.65 0.10 -15.83
C LEU A 2 -0.95 -0.71 -14.75
N HIS A 3 0.03 -1.54 -15.13
CA HIS A 3 0.87 -2.22 -14.17
C HIS A 3 2.32 -1.82 -14.37
N VAL A 4 3.05 -1.69 -13.26
CA VAL A 4 4.46 -1.34 -13.23
C VAL A 4 5.17 -2.39 -12.38
N LEU A 5 6.12 -3.10 -12.97
CA LEU A 5 7.07 -3.90 -12.23
C LEU A 5 8.14 -2.97 -11.66
N HIS A 6 8.48 -3.12 -10.39
CA HIS A 6 9.52 -2.30 -9.77
C HIS A 6 10.28 -3.01 -8.65
N LYS A 7 11.45 -2.47 -8.33
CA LYS A 7 12.22 -2.76 -7.12
C LYS A 7 12.69 -1.43 -6.53
N GLY A 8 11.82 -0.80 -5.74
CA GLY A 8 12.06 0.56 -5.24
C GLY A 8 12.39 1.53 -6.37
N ILE A 9 13.50 2.26 -6.23
CA ILE A 9 14.04 3.19 -7.24
C ILE A 9 15.09 2.56 -8.18
N GLU A 10 15.45 1.29 -7.98
CA GLU A 10 16.53 0.66 -8.75
C GLU A 10 16.06 0.17 -10.12
N PHE A 11 14.75 -0.10 -10.24
CA PHE A 11 14.17 -0.68 -11.42
C PHE A 11 12.69 -0.38 -11.51
N TYR A 12 12.24 -0.02 -12.72
CA TYR A 12 10.85 0.18 -13.06
C TYR A 12 10.66 -0.19 -14.53
N THR A 13 9.62 -0.96 -14.84
CA THR A 13 9.24 -1.27 -16.21
C THR A 13 7.76 -1.58 -16.30
N VAL A 14 7.17 -1.39 -17.48
CA VAL A 14 5.77 -1.73 -17.74
C VAL A 14 5.74 -3.11 -18.42
N PRO A 15 5.30 -4.18 -17.73
CA PRO A 15 5.17 -5.50 -18.33
C PRO A 15 4.14 -5.49 -19.45
N LYS A 16 4.47 -6.19 -20.54
CA LYS A 16 3.53 -6.47 -21.65
C LYS A 16 2.83 -7.80 -21.42
N ASN A 17 1.63 -7.96 -21.97
CA ASN A 17 0.85 -9.21 -21.91
C ASN A 17 0.75 -9.79 -20.49
N LEU A 18 0.63 -8.92 -19.49
CA LEU A 18 0.47 -9.35 -18.10
C LEU A 18 -0.82 -10.16 -17.95
N ARG A 19 -0.69 -11.35 -17.38
CA ARG A 19 -1.80 -12.20 -16.97
C ARG A 19 -1.65 -12.48 -15.48
N LEU A 20 -2.76 -12.37 -14.76
CA LEU A 20 -2.86 -12.65 -13.33
C LEU A 20 -4.01 -13.61 -13.13
N ASP A 21 -3.75 -14.71 -12.44
CA ASP A 21 -4.75 -15.64 -11.95
C ASP A 21 -4.97 -15.36 -10.44
N PRO A 22 -6.15 -14.84 -10.04
CA PRO A 22 -6.48 -14.58 -8.64
C PRO A 22 -6.63 -15.84 -7.80
N GLN A 23 -7.06 -16.96 -8.39
CA GLN A 23 -7.37 -18.19 -7.68
C GLN A 23 -6.10 -18.92 -7.27
N THR A 24 -5.17 -19.06 -8.23
CA THR A 24 -3.91 -19.77 -7.99
C THR A 24 -2.79 -18.85 -7.50
N LYS A 25 -3.02 -17.52 -7.49
CA LYS A 25 -2.02 -16.50 -7.17
C LYS A 25 -0.77 -16.62 -8.05
N THR A 26 -0.97 -16.96 -9.32
CA THR A 26 0.08 -17.09 -10.33
C THR A 26 -0.10 -16.08 -11.46
N GLY A 27 0.95 -15.85 -12.24
CA GLY A 27 0.85 -14.98 -13.39
C GLY A 27 1.99 -15.15 -14.37
N SER A 28 1.89 -14.39 -15.46
CA SER A 28 2.93 -14.31 -16.47
C SER A 28 3.01 -12.90 -17.04
N PHE A 29 4.20 -12.47 -17.44
CA PHE A 29 4.38 -11.23 -18.19
C PHE A 29 5.44 -11.40 -19.27
N LEU A 30 5.49 -10.43 -20.17
CA LEU A 30 6.53 -10.29 -21.18
C LEU A 30 7.33 -9.00 -20.91
N LEU A 31 8.67 -9.14 -20.92
CA LEU A 31 9.62 -8.05 -20.81
C LEU A 31 10.72 -8.17 -21.87
N SER A 32 11.52 -7.10 -22.01
CA SER A 32 12.72 -7.18 -22.82
C SER A 32 13.70 -8.21 -22.24
N PRO A 33 14.50 -8.91 -23.07
CA PRO A 33 15.51 -9.84 -22.58
C PRO A 33 16.51 -9.19 -21.59
N MET A 34 16.77 -7.89 -21.74
CA MET A 34 17.63 -7.13 -20.84
C MET A 34 17.00 -6.92 -19.47
N ASP A 35 15.72 -6.54 -19.43
CA ASP A 35 14.98 -6.38 -18.18
C ASP A 35 14.80 -7.72 -17.47
N LEU A 36 14.52 -8.80 -18.22
CA LEU A 36 14.45 -10.15 -17.65
C LEU A 36 15.76 -10.55 -16.96
N LYS A 37 16.91 -10.29 -17.61
CA LYS A 37 18.22 -10.56 -17.00
C LYS A 37 18.43 -9.76 -15.72
N LYS A 38 17.96 -8.50 -15.67
CA LYS A 38 18.05 -7.67 -14.46
C LYS A 38 17.17 -8.22 -13.34
N ILE A 39 15.90 -8.52 -13.60
CA ILE A 39 14.99 -8.99 -12.54
C ILE A 39 15.33 -10.40 -12.05
N ALA A 40 15.97 -11.24 -12.87
CA ALA A 40 16.39 -12.58 -12.49
C ALA A 40 17.39 -12.60 -11.32
N THR A 41 18.11 -11.50 -11.09
CA THR A 41 19.07 -11.37 -9.98
C THR A 41 18.50 -10.63 -8.77
N MET A 42 17.26 -10.16 -8.84
CA MET A 42 16.63 -9.40 -7.77
C MET A 42 16.04 -10.34 -6.71
N ARG A 43 16.38 -10.08 -5.44
CA ARG A 43 15.80 -10.81 -4.30
C ARG A 43 14.31 -10.50 -4.06
N ARG A 44 13.89 -9.28 -4.39
CA ARG A 44 12.51 -8.79 -4.19
C ARG A 44 12.10 -7.99 -5.42
N LEU A 45 10.87 -8.23 -5.86
CA LEU A 45 10.30 -7.63 -7.05
C LEU A 45 8.81 -7.40 -6.80
N PHE A 46 8.30 -6.26 -7.21
CA PHE A 46 6.93 -5.87 -6.92
C PHE A 46 6.19 -5.51 -8.20
N LEU A 47 4.88 -5.74 -8.22
CA LEU A 47 3.98 -5.37 -9.29
C LEU A 47 2.93 -4.39 -8.74
N MET A 48 3.15 -3.11 -9.00
CA MET A 48 2.18 -2.05 -8.71
C MET A 48 1.14 -1.96 -9.82
N SER A 49 -0.12 -1.79 -9.45
CA SER A 49 -1.27 -1.70 -10.34
C SER A 49 -1.95 -0.36 -10.12
N TYR A 50 -2.32 0.29 -11.21
CA TYR A 50 -2.92 1.61 -11.26
C TYR A 50 -4.29 1.55 -11.95
N LYS A 51 -5.27 2.24 -11.36
CA LYS A 51 -6.63 2.46 -11.88
C LYS A 51 -6.87 3.97 -11.87
N ASP A 52 -7.21 4.54 -13.02
CA ASP A 52 -7.41 6.00 -13.19
C ASP A 52 -6.28 6.85 -12.61
N SER A 53 -5.03 6.47 -12.92
CA SER A 53 -3.79 7.11 -12.44
C SER A 53 -3.52 7.00 -10.94
N LYS A 54 -4.35 6.29 -10.18
CA LYS A 54 -4.15 6.02 -8.75
C LYS A 54 -3.59 4.62 -8.55
N ALA A 55 -2.49 4.52 -7.80
CA ALA A 55 -1.97 3.24 -7.35
C ALA A 55 -3.01 2.58 -6.44
N TYR A 56 -3.42 1.36 -6.76
CA TYR A 56 -4.47 0.65 -6.02
C TYR A 56 -4.07 -0.77 -5.64
N MET A 57 -3.06 -1.38 -6.29
CA MET A 57 -2.64 -2.75 -5.94
C MET A 57 -1.17 -3.11 -6.11
N GLU A 58 -0.50 -3.49 -5.03
CA GLU A 58 0.88 -3.96 -5.04
C GLU A 58 0.97 -5.45 -4.70
N ARG A 59 1.80 -6.19 -5.43
CA ARG A 59 2.04 -7.62 -5.20
C ARG A 59 3.53 -7.88 -5.15
N GLU A 60 4.01 -8.66 -4.19
CA GLU A 60 5.35 -9.21 -4.24
C GLU A 60 5.36 -10.35 -5.28
N ILE A 61 6.34 -10.32 -6.18
CA ILE A 61 6.48 -11.24 -7.30
C ILE A 61 7.64 -12.19 -6.99
N VAL A 62 7.33 -13.48 -7.01
CA VAL A 62 8.32 -14.56 -6.90
C VAL A 62 8.43 -15.22 -8.27
N LEU A 63 9.55 -15.00 -8.95
CA LEU A 63 9.79 -15.57 -10.28
C LEU A 63 10.00 -17.08 -10.16
N ASN A 64 9.15 -17.86 -10.85
CA ASN A 64 9.23 -19.32 -10.88
C ASN A 64 10.10 -19.78 -12.05
N SER A 65 9.88 -19.20 -13.22
CA SER A 65 10.62 -19.54 -14.44
C SER A 65 10.71 -18.36 -15.39
N ILE A 66 11.82 -18.28 -16.13
CA ILE A 66 12.13 -17.19 -17.04
C ILE A 66 12.65 -17.78 -18.35
N SER A 67 12.08 -17.37 -19.47
CA SER A 67 12.59 -17.64 -20.81
C SER A 67 13.12 -16.35 -21.42
N VAL A 68 14.42 -16.12 -21.26
CA VAL A 68 15.11 -14.92 -21.79
C VAL A 68 14.97 -14.82 -23.31
N ARG A 69 14.94 -15.96 -24.02
CA ARG A 69 14.79 -16.00 -25.48
C ARG A 69 13.44 -15.47 -25.95
N THR A 70 12.36 -15.79 -25.23
CA THR A 70 11.00 -15.39 -25.62
C THR A 70 10.53 -14.12 -24.90
N GLY A 71 11.28 -13.63 -23.91
CA GLY A 71 10.88 -12.47 -23.12
C GLY A 71 9.83 -12.79 -22.04
N VAL A 72 9.45 -14.06 -21.86
CA VAL A 72 8.36 -14.46 -20.96
C VAL A 72 8.90 -14.85 -19.59
N ALA A 73 8.23 -14.41 -18.53
CA ALA A 73 8.42 -14.93 -17.17
C ALA A 73 7.09 -15.40 -16.57
N PHE A 74 7.16 -16.46 -15.78
CA PHE A 74 6.07 -16.98 -14.96
C PHE A 74 6.41 -16.77 -13.50
N PHE A 75 5.41 -16.42 -12.70
CA PHE A 75 5.61 -16.07 -11.30
C PHE A 75 4.46 -16.50 -10.42
N ASN A 76 4.76 -16.72 -9.16
CA ASN A 76 3.79 -16.62 -8.08
C ASN A 76 3.77 -15.19 -7.59
N TYR A 77 2.65 -14.76 -7.05
CA TYR A 77 2.59 -13.49 -6.37
C TYR A 77 1.92 -13.61 -5.02
N HIS A 78 2.39 -12.77 -4.11
CA HIS A 78 1.78 -12.60 -2.81
C HIS A 78 1.21 -11.20 -2.77
N GLU A 79 -0.07 -11.11 -2.41
CA GLU A 79 -0.59 -9.86 -1.88
C GLU A 79 0.06 -9.71 -0.51
N PRO A 80 0.87 -8.66 -0.26
CA PRO A 80 1.89 -8.69 0.78
C PRO A 80 1.33 -8.86 2.21
N ILE A 81 0.04 -8.65 2.42
CA ILE A 81 -0.60 -8.81 3.72
C ILE A 81 -1.67 -9.91 3.70
N SER A 82 -1.31 -11.08 4.20
CA SER A 82 -2.26 -12.09 4.69
C SER A 82 -2.58 -11.79 6.15
N TRP A 83 -3.56 -10.92 6.41
CA TRP A 83 -4.19 -10.83 7.73
C TRP A 83 -5.67 -11.21 7.61
N PRO A 84 -6.35 -11.53 8.71
CA PRO A 84 -7.62 -10.86 8.89
C PRO A 84 -7.34 -9.36 9.04
N PHE A 85 -7.44 -8.60 7.94
CA PHE A 85 -7.42 -7.14 8.02
C PHE A 85 -8.60 -6.67 8.88
N PRO A 86 -8.46 -5.64 9.75
CA PRO A 86 -9.51 -5.27 10.68
C PRO A 86 -10.80 -4.94 9.93
N LYS A 87 -11.88 -5.71 10.19
CA LYS A 87 -13.21 -5.46 9.62
C LYS A 87 -13.78 -4.11 10.05
N ASP A 88 -13.22 -3.53 11.11
CA ASP A 88 -13.59 -2.22 11.65
C ASP A 88 -13.24 -1.07 10.71
N PHE A 89 -12.33 -1.28 9.73
CA PHE A 89 -12.17 -0.34 8.62
C PHE A 89 -13.37 -0.42 7.69
N ALA A 90 -14.40 0.35 8.04
CA ALA A 90 -15.59 0.48 7.23
C ALA A 90 -15.27 1.21 5.91
N LYS A 91 -15.90 0.75 4.83
CA LYS A 91 -15.67 1.24 3.45
C LYS A 91 -15.89 2.75 3.33
N ASP A 92 -16.91 3.28 4.00
CA ASP A 92 -17.23 4.71 4.06
C ASP A 92 -16.09 5.56 4.65
N ILE A 93 -15.38 5.05 5.67
CA ILE A 93 -14.23 5.72 6.26
C ILE A 93 -13.11 5.82 5.22
N ILE A 94 -12.77 4.71 4.58
CA ILE A 94 -11.65 4.65 3.62
C ILE A 94 -11.98 5.42 2.34
N GLU A 95 -13.18 5.29 1.81
CA GLU A 95 -13.65 6.06 0.66
C GLU A 95 -13.67 7.56 0.97
N GLY A 96 -14.20 7.95 2.13
CA GLY A 96 -14.29 9.36 2.53
C GLY A 96 -12.94 10.05 2.63
N ILE A 97 -11.93 9.40 3.21
CA ILE A 97 -10.57 9.97 3.29
C ILE A 97 -9.82 9.87 1.95
N SER A 98 -10.01 8.79 1.18
CA SER A 98 -9.29 8.57 -0.09
C SER A 98 -9.67 9.55 -1.22
N LYS A 99 -10.78 10.30 -1.04
CA LYS A 99 -11.15 11.44 -1.88
C LYS A 99 -10.12 12.57 -1.81
N TYR A 100 -9.50 12.75 -0.63
CA TYR A 100 -8.61 13.87 -0.33
C TYR A 100 -7.14 13.44 -0.20
N TYR A 101 -6.89 12.18 0.17
CA TYR A 101 -5.54 11.70 0.45
C TYR A 101 -5.20 10.42 -0.31
N HIS A 102 -3.94 10.32 -0.74
CA HIS A 102 -3.35 9.03 -1.07
C HIS A 102 -3.14 8.24 0.22
N LEU A 103 -3.73 7.05 0.34
CA LEU A 103 -3.71 6.25 1.57
C LEU A 103 -2.28 5.91 1.99
N HIS A 104 -1.36 5.74 1.04
CA HIS A 104 0.05 5.56 1.34
C HIS A 104 0.68 6.75 2.06
N HIS A 105 0.37 7.98 1.62
CA HIS A 105 0.87 9.18 2.30
C HIS A 105 0.27 9.30 3.70
N LEU A 106 -1.02 8.97 3.85
CA LEU A 106 -1.69 9.00 5.14
C LEU A 106 -1.10 7.98 6.13
N VAL A 107 -0.88 6.75 5.67
CA VAL A 107 -0.23 5.68 6.45
C VAL A 107 1.18 6.07 6.86
N ASN A 108 2.00 6.58 5.92
CA ASN A 108 3.35 7.05 6.25
C ASN A 108 3.33 8.23 7.23
N SER A 109 2.44 9.20 7.03
CA SER A 109 2.32 10.34 7.93
C SER A 109 1.97 9.92 9.35
N LEU A 110 1.09 8.92 9.49
CA LEU A 110 0.73 8.35 10.79
C LEU A 110 1.86 7.52 11.41
N ASN A 111 2.63 6.77 10.60
CA ASN A 111 3.82 6.06 11.08
C ASN A 111 4.91 7.03 11.56
N ILE A 112 5.11 8.17 10.87
CA ILE A 112 6.01 9.24 11.32
C ILE A 112 5.52 9.84 12.64
N LEU A 113 4.21 10.06 12.80
CA LEU A 113 3.64 10.53 14.06
C LEU A 113 3.94 9.54 15.20
N LEU A 114 3.76 8.23 14.95
CA LEU A 114 4.06 7.17 15.92
C LEU A 114 5.56 7.07 16.23
N GLU A 115 6.43 7.21 15.24
CA GLU A 115 7.88 7.21 15.42
C GLU A 115 8.33 8.38 16.32
N ASN A 116 7.79 9.58 16.07
CA ASN A 116 8.03 10.77 16.89
C ASN A 116 7.52 10.63 18.33
N THR A 117 6.58 9.71 18.58
CA THR A 117 6.06 9.40 19.92
C THR A 117 6.62 8.09 20.47
N LYS A 118 7.62 7.50 19.80
CA LYS A 118 8.24 6.21 20.14
C LYS A 118 7.23 5.06 20.28
N GLY A 119 6.16 5.10 19.49
CA GLY A 119 5.08 4.10 19.53
C GLY A 119 4.13 4.26 20.72
N GLU A 120 4.32 5.27 21.57
CA GLU A 120 3.33 5.62 22.59
C GLU A 120 2.17 6.39 21.95
N ASN A 121 1.01 6.40 22.63
CA ASN A 121 -0.12 7.21 22.19
C ASN A 121 0.33 8.67 22.01
N PRO A 122 0.11 9.29 20.83
CA PRO A 122 0.49 10.67 20.61
C PRO A 122 -0.17 11.55 21.67
N SER A 123 0.60 12.48 22.24
CA SER A 123 0.02 13.50 23.10
C SER A 123 -1.06 14.24 22.31
N PHE A 124 -2.15 14.61 22.99
CA PHE A 124 -3.31 15.24 22.35
C PHE A 124 -2.91 16.42 21.45
N GLY A 125 -1.92 17.22 21.87
CA GLY A 125 -1.41 18.35 21.08
C GLY A 125 -0.63 17.98 19.81
N LEU A 126 0.09 16.84 19.78
CA LEU A 126 0.76 16.37 18.56
C LEU A 126 -0.24 15.79 17.56
N PHE A 127 -1.25 15.07 18.07
CA PHE A 127 -2.31 14.51 17.25
C PHE A 127 -3.20 15.60 16.61
N GLU A 128 -3.62 16.61 17.37
CA GLU A 128 -4.41 17.73 16.82
C GLU A 128 -3.62 18.51 15.75
N LYS A 129 -2.33 18.80 16.00
CA LYS A 129 -1.48 19.45 14.99
C LYS A 129 -1.34 18.62 13.71
N TRP A 130 -1.21 17.31 13.87
CA TRP A 130 -1.18 16.39 12.73
C TRP A 130 -2.50 16.44 11.95
N LEU A 131 -3.66 16.36 12.63
CA LEU A 131 -4.97 16.49 12.00
C LEU A 131 -5.13 17.84 11.28
N GLU A 132 -4.80 18.95 11.93
CA GLU A 132 -4.86 20.29 11.34
C GLU A 132 -4.00 20.38 10.07
N SER A 133 -2.79 19.81 10.09
CA SER A 133 -1.90 19.80 8.92
C SER A 133 -2.50 19.03 7.74
N LEU A 134 -3.27 17.98 8.01
CA LEU A 134 -3.95 17.21 6.97
C LEU A 134 -5.15 17.94 6.40
N LEU A 135 -5.83 18.82 7.15
CA LEU A 135 -7.04 19.53 6.72
C LEU A 135 -6.77 20.73 5.81
N VAL A 136 -5.53 21.23 5.73
CA VAL A 136 -5.14 22.36 4.86
C VAL A 136 -5.61 22.26 3.39
N PRO A 137 -5.56 21.10 2.70
CA PRO A 137 -6.04 20.96 1.34
C PRO A 137 -7.54 20.61 1.22
N VAL A 138 -8.29 20.55 2.33
CA VAL A 138 -9.70 20.17 2.36
C VAL A 138 -10.59 21.42 2.34
N PRO A 139 -11.64 21.48 1.50
CA PRO A 139 -12.60 22.58 1.54
C PRO A 139 -13.28 22.69 2.90
N ASP A 140 -13.49 23.91 3.40
CA ASP A 140 -14.07 24.18 4.72
C ASP A 140 -15.39 23.44 4.98
N GLU A 141 -16.25 23.36 3.95
CA GLU A 141 -17.55 22.67 4.00
C GLU A 141 -17.42 21.16 4.30
N ALA A 142 -16.29 20.55 3.96
CA ALA A 142 -16.00 19.14 4.18
C ALA A 142 -15.04 18.91 5.36
N ALA A 143 -14.39 19.96 5.88
CA ALA A 143 -13.28 19.86 6.83
C ALA A 143 -13.67 19.12 8.11
N GLU A 144 -14.83 19.43 8.70
CA GLU A 144 -15.28 18.78 9.94
C GLU A 144 -15.56 17.28 9.76
N ASN A 145 -16.23 16.92 8.65
CA ASN A 145 -16.48 15.52 8.34
C ASN A 145 -15.19 14.76 8.03
N VAL A 146 -14.27 15.36 7.28
CA VAL A 146 -12.96 14.75 7.00
C VAL A 146 -12.14 14.60 8.27
N LYS A 147 -12.17 15.59 9.18
CA LYS A 147 -11.53 15.51 10.51
C LYS A 147 -12.07 14.32 11.28
N TYR A 148 -13.38 14.16 11.34
CA TYR A 148 -14.03 13.02 11.99
C TYR A 148 -13.59 11.66 11.41
N LEU A 149 -13.54 11.54 10.08
CA LEU A 149 -13.11 10.31 9.41
C LEU A 149 -11.62 10.02 9.64
N LEU A 150 -10.75 11.03 9.62
CA LEU A 150 -9.33 10.90 9.94
C LEU A 150 -9.10 10.47 11.39
N SER A 151 -9.88 10.99 12.33
CA SER A 151 -9.83 10.58 13.74
C SER A 151 -10.24 9.12 13.92
N LYS A 152 -11.30 8.67 13.24
CA LYS A 152 -11.68 7.24 13.24
C LYS A 152 -10.62 6.36 12.60
N PHE A 153 -10.13 6.77 11.43
CA PHE A 153 -9.10 6.05 10.70
C PHE A 153 -7.85 5.86 11.55
N SER A 154 -7.34 6.94 12.14
CA SER A 154 -6.15 6.92 12.98
C SER A 154 -6.35 6.05 14.22
N PHE A 155 -7.50 6.14 14.89
CA PHE A 155 -7.81 5.27 16.03
C PHE A 155 -7.80 3.77 15.67
N ILE A 156 -8.44 3.39 14.56
CA ILE A 156 -8.45 1.99 14.11
C ILE A 156 -7.03 1.56 13.72
N TYR A 157 -6.30 2.42 13.01
CA TYR A 157 -4.93 2.15 12.60
C TYR A 157 -4.02 1.91 13.80
N THR A 158 -4.01 2.81 14.79
CA THR A 158 -3.13 2.71 15.96
C THR A 158 -3.47 1.50 16.83
N THR A 159 -4.77 1.20 17.01
CA THR A 159 -5.18 0.10 17.90
C THR A 159 -5.11 -1.27 17.23
N LYS A 160 -5.54 -1.38 15.97
CA LYS A 160 -5.71 -2.68 15.27
C LYS A 160 -4.56 -3.01 14.35
N ILE A 161 -4.04 -2.04 13.60
CA ILE A 161 -2.88 -2.28 12.72
C ILE A 161 -1.61 -2.24 13.56
N PHE A 162 -1.25 -1.08 14.09
CA PHE A 162 -0.03 -0.92 14.86
C PHE A 162 -0.03 -1.76 16.14
N GLY A 163 -1.02 -1.57 17.01
CA GLY A 163 -1.08 -2.24 18.31
C GLY A 163 -1.27 -3.76 18.24
N SER A 164 -2.17 -4.24 17.36
CA SER A 164 -2.50 -5.68 17.33
C SER A 164 -1.74 -6.44 16.24
N ALA A 165 -1.84 -6.03 14.97
CA ALA A 165 -1.24 -6.78 13.86
C ALA A 165 0.29 -6.70 13.85
N PHE A 166 0.84 -5.53 14.16
CA PHE A 166 2.29 -5.29 14.22
C PHE A 166 2.85 -5.31 15.65
N ARG A 167 2.01 -5.53 16.68
CA ARG A 167 2.42 -5.62 18.10
C ARG A 167 3.25 -4.43 18.60
N GLY A 168 3.00 -3.24 18.05
CA GLY A 168 3.75 -2.03 18.36
C GLY A 168 5.14 -1.94 17.71
N ASP A 169 5.48 -2.83 16.78
CA ASP A 169 6.76 -2.80 16.07
C ASP A 169 6.77 -1.67 15.02
N ILE A 170 7.42 -0.56 15.38
CA ILE A 170 7.50 0.65 14.55
C ILE A 170 8.38 0.45 13.30
N ASP A 171 9.42 -0.39 13.40
CA ASP A 171 10.33 -0.65 12.28
C ASP A 171 9.62 -1.48 11.22
N GLU A 172 8.90 -2.51 11.65
CA GLU A 172 8.18 -3.42 10.76
C GLU A 172 6.98 -2.74 10.10
N ILE A 173 6.19 -1.94 10.84
CA ILE A 173 5.05 -1.22 10.25
C ILE A 173 5.50 -0.18 9.23
N THR A 174 6.65 0.47 9.47
CA THR A 174 7.22 1.46 8.55
C THR A 174 7.77 0.81 7.29
N LYS A 175 8.45 -0.34 7.41
CA LYS A 175 8.91 -1.12 6.23
C LYS A 175 7.74 -1.59 5.36
N ARG A 176 6.56 -1.79 5.95
CA ARG A 176 5.38 -2.36 5.30
C ARG A 176 4.26 -1.34 5.06
N SER A 177 4.53 -0.03 5.17
CA SER A 177 3.54 1.04 4.92
C SER A 177 2.82 0.90 3.58
N HIS A 178 3.56 0.60 2.52
CA HIS A 178 3.01 0.39 1.17
C HIS A 178 1.99 -0.75 1.14
N GLU A 179 2.29 -1.84 1.84
CA GLU A 179 1.45 -3.02 1.92
C GLU A 179 0.15 -2.74 2.69
N ILE A 180 0.24 -1.95 3.77
CA ILE A 180 -0.93 -1.56 4.59
C ILE A 180 -1.85 -0.64 3.80
N ALA A 181 -1.27 0.38 3.17
CA ALA A 181 -1.99 1.30 2.31
C ALA A 181 -2.72 0.55 1.19
N PHE A 182 -2.07 -0.46 0.62
CA PHE A 182 -2.66 -1.32 -0.38
C PHE A 182 -3.88 -2.09 0.15
N LYS A 183 -3.81 -2.74 1.32
CA LYS A 183 -4.97 -3.43 1.90
C LYS A 183 -6.16 -2.52 2.16
N LEU A 184 -5.92 -1.27 2.53
CA LEU A 184 -6.98 -0.28 2.68
C LEU A 184 -7.69 -0.01 1.33
N TYR A 185 -6.96 0.08 0.23
CA TYR A 185 -7.56 0.21 -1.10
C TYR A 185 -8.42 -1.00 -1.51
N GLU A 186 -8.05 -2.22 -1.09
CA GLU A 186 -8.87 -3.41 -1.36
C GLU A 186 -10.27 -3.36 -0.71
N ILE A 187 -10.44 -2.60 0.38
CA ILE A 187 -11.74 -2.43 1.05
C ILE A 187 -12.70 -1.62 0.18
N ILE A 188 -12.19 -0.65 -0.57
CA ILE A 188 -12.99 0.20 -1.47
C ILE A 188 -13.53 -0.61 -2.65
N GLU A 189 -12.71 -1.52 -3.19
CA GLU A 189 -13.03 -2.28 -4.40
C GLU A 189 -13.98 -3.47 -4.14
N LYS A 190 -14.21 -3.86 -2.88
CA LYS A 190 -15.20 -4.88 -2.49
C LYS A 190 -16.57 -4.27 -2.20
#